data_AF-A0A0X7A7E8-F1
#
_entry.id   AF-A0A0X7A7E8-F1
#
_cell.length_a   1.000
_cell.length_b   1.000
_cell.length_c   1.000
_cell.angle_alpha   90.00
_cell.angle_beta   90.00
_cell.angle_gamma   90.00
#
_symmetry.space_group_name_H-M   'P 1'
#
loop_
_entity.id
_entity.type
_entity.pdbx_description
1 polymer ?
#
loop_
_entity_poly.entity_id
_entity_poly.type
_entity_poly.pdbx_seq_one_letter_code
_entity_poly.pdbx_strand_id
1 'polypeptide(L)'
;MKKYHIELTEEEAGLLSKIDLRSHHQNHDEGHAAYLNNKEPILALLKSFSARRAVPEVRLSYWNDPNYRSGRIKGSRKGLFERNGRTGADIYTHPHFLEHLRYFLFGSELPDAVIEEFEAKVGNPEWVSSSDIVPIGKAARDLTRRYSLDIAGAPEELFKLCLDMGLSLSTAESVMRSVKQVR
;
A
#
# COMPACT_ATOMS: atom_id res chain seq x y z
N MET A 1 -6.86 9.92 -9.41
CA MET A 1 -5.59 10.60 -9.77
C MET A 1 -4.57 9.50 -10.00
N LYS A 2 -3.82 9.52 -11.11
CA LYS A 2 -2.87 8.45 -11.47
C LYS A 2 -1.44 8.71 -10.99
N LYS A 3 -1.20 9.73 -10.16
CA LYS A 3 0.15 10.22 -9.80
C LYS A 3 1.07 9.12 -9.26
N TYR A 4 0.52 8.24 -8.42
CA TYR A 4 1.23 7.16 -7.78
C TYR A 4 1.03 5.80 -8.47
N HIS A 5 0.35 5.78 -9.61
CA HIS A 5 0.23 4.56 -10.39
C HIS A 5 1.56 4.29 -11.09
N ILE A 6 2.01 3.05 -11.06
CA ILE A 6 3.13 2.66 -11.91
C ILE A 6 2.68 2.66 -13.37
N GLU A 7 3.57 3.09 -14.27
CA GLU A 7 3.32 2.97 -15.70
C GLU A 7 3.33 1.50 -16.09
N LEU A 8 2.31 1.06 -16.83
CA LEU A 8 2.17 -0.32 -17.30
C LEU A 8 2.45 -0.37 -18.80
N THR A 9 3.17 -1.41 -19.23
CA THR A 9 3.24 -1.75 -20.66
C THR A 9 1.89 -2.32 -21.13
N GLU A 10 1.68 -2.39 -22.45
CA GLU A 10 0.46 -3.00 -23.01
C GLU A 10 0.28 -4.45 -22.55
N GLU A 11 1.38 -5.21 -22.49
CA GLU A 11 1.37 -6.60 -21.99
C GLU A 11 0.98 -6.66 -20.51
N GLU A 12 1.52 -5.78 -19.67
CA GLU A 12 1.22 -5.72 -18.24
C GLU A 12 -0.22 -5.28 -17.97
N ALA A 13 -0.73 -4.32 -18.74
CA ALA A 13 -2.13 -3.92 -18.70
C ALA A 13 -3.05 -5.08 -19.10
N GLY A 14 -2.64 -5.86 -20.12
CA GLY A 14 -3.31 -7.08 -20.54
C GLY A 14 -3.35 -8.15 -19.43
N LEU A 15 -2.23 -8.34 -18.72
CA LEU A 15 -2.17 -9.24 -17.56
C LEU A 15 -3.04 -8.74 -16.40
N LEU A 16 -2.97 -7.44 -16.10
CA LEU A 16 -3.74 -6.82 -15.02
C LEU A 16 -5.25 -6.94 -15.26
N SER A 17 -5.70 -6.82 -16.50
CA SER A 17 -7.13 -6.97 -16.85
C SER A 17 -7.71 -8.36 -16.54
N LYS A 18 -6.84 -9.38 -16.41
CA LYS A 18 -7.23 -10.76 -16.08
C LYS A 18 -7.22 -11.03 -14.56
N ILE A 19 -6.69 -10.11 -13.76
CA ILE A 19 -6.57 -10.26 -12.31
C ILE A 19 -7.80 -9.66 -11.64
N ASP A 20 -8.47 -10.46 -10.82
CA ASP A 20 -9.50 -9.99 -9.91
C ASP A 20 -8.86 -9.41 -8.64
N LEU A 21 -8.83 -8.08 -8.53
CA LEU A 21 -8.27 -7.35 -7.38
C LEU A 21 -9.28 -7.10 -6.24
N ARG A 22 -10.47 -7.70 -6.30
CA ARG A 22 -11.48 -7.53 -5.24
C ARG A 22 -11.04 -8.24 -3.97
N SER A 23 -11.09 -7.52 -2.84
CA SER A 23 -10.81 -8.08 -1.51
C SER A 23 -11.98 -8.87 -0.92
N HIS A 24 -13.19 -8.66 -1.46
CA HIS A 24 -14.43 -9.29 -0.98
C HIS A 24 -15.23 -9.83 -2.16
N HIS A 25 -15.67 -11.08 -2.04
CA HIS A 25 -16.55 -11.77 -2.98
C HIS A 25 -17.87 -12.09 -2.29
N GLN A 26 -18.95 -12.28 -3.07
CA GLN A 26 -20.28 -12.50 -2.50
C GLN A 26 -20.39 -13.85 -1.77
N ASN A 27 -19.65 -14.84 -2.26
CA ASN A 27 -19.62 -16.18 -1.68
C ASN A 27 -18.23 -16.82 -1.81
N HIS A 28 -18.05 -17.93 -1.09
CA HIS A 28 -16.79 -18.67 -1.05
C HIS A 28 -16.37 -19.22 -2.42
N ASP A 29 -17.33 -19.67 -3.24
CA ASP A 29 -17.04 -20.30 -4.54
C ASP A 29 -16.49 -19.28 -5.55
N GLU A 30 -17.07 -18.07 -5.57
CA GLU A 30 -16.58 -16.95 -6.38
C GLU A 30 -15.16 -16.54 -5.94
N GLY A 31 -14.93 -16.43 -4.62
CA GLY A 31 -13.60 -16.13 -4.09
C GLY A 31 -12.57 -17.21 -4.40
N HIS A 32 -12.96 -18.48 -4.36
CA HIS A 32 -12.09 -19.60 -4.73
C HIS A 32 -11.76 -19.60 -6.22
N ALA A 33 -12.76 -19.34 -7.09
CA ALA A 33 -12.55 -19.22 -8.53
C ALA A 33 -11.62 -18.05 -8.87
N ALA A 34 -11.82 -16.88 -8.23
CA ALA A 34 -10.93 -15.73 -8.38
C ALA A 34 -9.50 -16.05 -7.95
N TYR A 35 -9.32 -16.72 -6.80
CA TYR A 35 -8.01 -17.16 -6.34
C TYR A 35 -7.30 -18.07 -7.35
N LEU A 36 -8.00 -19.05 -7.92
CA LEU A 36 -7.42 -19.96 -8.93
C LEU A 36 -7.04 -19.22 -10.22
N ASN A 37 -7.93 -18.35 -10.71
CA ASN A 37 -7.71 -17.58 -11.95
C ASN A 37 -6.59 -16.53 -11.80
N ASN A 38 -6.38 -16.02 -10.60
CA ASN A 38 -5.38 -14.99 -10.32
C ASN A 38 -3.93 -15.52 -10.28
N LYS A 39 -3.72 -16.82 -10.08
CA LYS A 39 -2.37 -17.35 -9.79
C LYS A 39 -1.37 -17.05 -10.89
N GLU A 40 -1.68 -17.45 -12.12
CA GLU A 40 -0.77 -17.33 -13.26
C GLU A 40 -0.60 -15.87 -13.70
N PRO A 41 -1.67 -15.05 -13.86
CA PRO A 41 -1.51 -13.65 -14.23
C PRO A 41 -0.72 -12.83 -13.21
N ILE A 42 -0.89 -13.05 -11.90
CA ILE A 42 -0.11 -12.35 -10.87
C ILE A 42 1.37 -12.67 -10.99
N LEU A 43 1.73 -13.96 -11.12
CA LEU A 43 3.14 -14.35 -11.23
C LEU A 43 3.79 -13.80 -12.51
N ALA A 44 3.07 -13.82 -13.63
CA ALA A 44 3.52 -13.23 -14.89
C ALA A 44 3.74 -11.72 -14.75
N LEU A 45 2.79 -11.01 -14.11
CA LEU A 45 2.86 -9.57 -13.90
C LEU A 45 4.06 -9.19 -13.00
N LEU A 46 4.25 -9.88 -11.88
CA LEU A 46 5.38 -9.64 -10.97
C LEU A 46 6.72 -9.93 -11.63
N LYS A 47 6.79 -10.96 -12.49
CA LYS A 47 8.00 -11.26 -13.27
C LYS A 47 8.33 -10.11 -14.24
N SER A 48 7.31 -9.58 -14.94
CA SER A 48 7.47 -8.41 -15.82
C SER A 48 7.98 -7.20 -15.04
N PHE A 49 7.34 -6.88 -13.90
CA PHE A 49 7.75 -5.78 -13.04
C PHE A 49 9.19 -5.91 -12.53
N SER A 50 9.59 -7.11 -12.12
CA SER A 50 10.95 -7.39 -11.66
C SER A 50 11.98 -7.16 -12.75
N ALA A 51 11.70 -7.61 -13.99
CA ALA A 51 12.64 -7.50 -15.12
C ALA A 51 13.02 -6.05 -15.45
N ARG A 52 12.08 -5.10 -15.28
CA ARG A 52 12.31 -3.67 -15.55
C ARG A 52 12.38 -2.78 -14.31
N ARG A 53 12.35 -3.36 -13.11
CA ARG A 53 12.30 -2.62 -11.82
C ARG A 53 11.14 -1.60 -11.78
N ALA A 54 9.95 -2.06 -12.17
CA ALA A 54 8.76 -1.22 -12.28
C ALA A 54 8.24 -0.65 -10.95
N VAL A 55 8.36 -1.45 -9.88
CA VAL A 55 7.84 -1.09 -8.56
C VAL A 55 8.85 -0.18 -7.84
N PRO A 56 8.43 1.00 -7.35
CA PRO A 56 9.32 1.88 -6.60
C PRO A 56 9.98 1.17 -5.40
N GLU A 57 11.26 1.47 -5.16
CA GLU A 57 12.06 0.85 -4.09
C GLU A 57 11.43 1.03 -2.70
N VAL A 58 10.77 2.17 -2.46
CA VAL A 58 10.08 2.43 -1.18
C VAL A 58 8.90 1.47 -0.94
N ARG A 59 8.21 1.03 -2.00
CA ARG A 59 7.14 0.03 -1.91
C ARG A 59 7.69 -1.38 -1.72
N LEU A 60 8.84 -1.69 -2.32
CA LEU A 60 9.57 -2.93 -2.05
C LEU A 60 10.09 -2.98 -0.62
N SER A 61 10.55 -1.85 -0.08
CA SER A 61 10.94 -1.69 1.33
C SER A 61 9.75 -1.91 2.26
N TYR A 62 8.59 -1.31 1.96
CA TYR A 62 7.34 -1.55 2.69
C TYR A 62 6.96 -3.05 2.79
N TRP A 63 7.28 -3.83 1.77
CA TRP A 63 7.02 -5.27 1.71
C TRP A 63 8.07 -6.13 2.43
N ASN A 64 9.35 -5.83 2.22
CA ASN A 64 10.47 -6.67 2.62
C ASN A 64 11.15 -6.25 3.93
N ASP A 65 11.09 -4.97 4.31
CA ASP A 65 11.79 -4.44 5.50
C ASP A 65 10.89 -4.57 6.76
N PRO A 66 11.37 -5.26 7.81
CA PRO A 66 10.68 -5.32 9.10
C PRO A 66 10.40 -3.97 9.76
N ASN A 67 11.21 -2.93 9.50
CA ASN A 67 11.05 -1.61 10.09
C ASN A 67 9.81 -0.89 9.54
N TYR A 68 9.35 -1.24 8.34
CA TYR A 68 8.18 -0.63 7.70
C TYR A 68 6.85 -1.18 8.20
N ARG A 69 6.87 -2.13 9.14
CA ARG A 69 5.67 -2.67 9.76
C ARG A 69 5.62 -2.29 11.23
N SER A 70 4.70 -1.40 11.57
CA SER A 70 4.42 -1.06 12.97
C SER A 70 3.50 -2.11 13.61
N GLY A 71 3.72 -2.43 14.89
CA GLY A 71 2.86 -3.35 15.65
C GLY A 71 3.61 -4.29 16.58
N ARG A 72 2.87 -5.12 17.31
CA ARG A 72 3.42 -6.06 18.30
C ARG A 72 4.19 -7.22 17.65
N ILE A 73 3.73 -7.65 16.48
CA ILE A 73 4.32 -8.76 15.76
C ILE A 73 5.57 -8.24 15.03
N LYS A 74 6.71 -8.92 15.19
CA LYS A 74 7.97 -8.59 14.49
C LYS A 74 8.06 -9.22 13.09
N GLY A 75 8.87 -8.64 12.21
CA GLY A 75 9.12 -9.12 10.85
C GLY A 75 8.54 -8.21 9.76
N SER A 76 8.89 -8.49 8.49
CA SER A 76 8.34 -7.81 7.32
C SER A 76 6.97 -8.36 6.93
N ARG A 77 6.25 -7.66 6.04
CA ARG A 77 4.95 -8.15 5.54
C ARG A 77 5.13 -9.50 4.83
N LYS A 78 6.17 -9.63 3.99
CA LYS A 78 6.57 -10.91 3.40
C LYS A 78 6.85 -11.98 4.47
N GLY A 79 7.59 -11.63 5.52
CA GLY A 79 7.93 -12.55 6.60
C GLY A 79 6.73 -13.12 7.37
N LEU A 80 5.56 -12.48 7.33
CA LEU A 80 4.32 -13.05 7.90
C LEU A 80 3.83 -14.25 7.11
N PHE A 81 3.92 -14.19 5.78
CA PHE A 81 3.54 -15.30 4.92
C PHE A 81 4.49 -16.48 5.15
N GLU A 82 5.79 -16.22 5.23
CA GLU A 82 6.82 -17.22 5.52
C GLU A 82 6.59 -17.88 6.88
N ARG A 83 6.29 -17.10 7.92
CA ARG A 83 5.97 -17.64 9.24
C ARG A 83 4.71 -18.50 9.25
N ASN A 84 3.74 -18.18 8.39
CA ASN A 84 2.51 -18.96 8.23
C ASN A 84 2.69 -20.15 7.26
N GLY A 85 3.93 -20.51 6.92
CA GLY A 85 4.26 -21.69 6.11
C GLY A 85 4.13 -21.48 4.60
N ARG A 86 4.00 -20.24 4.11
CA ARG A 86 3.95 -19.93 2.68
C ARG A 86 5.31 -19.46 2.20
N THR A 87 5.86 -20.09 1.17
CA THR A 87 7.20 -19.77 0.65
C THR A 87 7.19 -19.63 -0.87
N GLY A 88 8.16 -18.89 -1.42
CA GLY A 88 8.31 -18.74 -2.86
C GLY A 88 7.07 -18.15 -3.54
N ALA A 89 6.60 -18.83 -4.60
CA ALA A 89 5.45 -18.40 -5.41
C ALA A 89 4.11 -18.44 -4.63
N ASP A 90 4.00 -19.28 -3.60
CA ASP A 90 2.77 -19.43 -2.81
C ASP A 90 2.43 -18.15 -2.04
N ILE A 91 3.43 -17.33 -1.72
CA ILE A 91 3.23 -16.02 -1.09
C ILE A 91 2.44 -15.11 -2.03
N TYR A 92 2.86 -15.04 -3.28
CA TYR A 92 2.34 -14.09 -4.27
C TYR A 92 0.99 -14.51 -4.87
N THR A 93 0.65 -15.79 -4.78
CA THR A 93 -0.65 -16.30 -5.23
C THR A 93 -1.68 -16.30 -4.11
N HIS A 94 -1.29 -16.00 -2.87
CA HIS A 94 -2.19 -15.98 -1.73
C HIS A 94 -3.23 -14.85 -1.84
N PRO A 95 -4.51 -15.06 -1.48
CA PRO A 95 -5.54 -14.01 -1.56
C PRO A 95 -5.17 -12.71 -0.81
N HIS A 96 -4.62 -12.82 0.40
CA HIS A 96 -4.14 -11.66 1.16
C HIS A 96 -2.94 -10.92 0.54
N PHE A 97 -2.27 -11.47 -0.49
CA PHE A 97 -1.24 -10.71 -1.20
C PHE A 97 -1.85 -9.60 -2.09
N LEU A 98 -3.13 -9.71 -2.47
CA LEU A 98 -3.79 -8.75 -3.35
C LEU A 98 -3.77 -7.32 -2.79
N GLU A 99 -3.86 -7.13 -1.48
CA GLU A 99 -3.77 -5.80 -0.86
C GLU A 99 -2.39 -5.15 -1.06
N HIS A 100 -1.34 -5.97 -1.08
CA HIS A 100 0.03 -5.50 -1.33
C HIS A 100 0.27 -5.27 -2.81
N LEU A 101 -0.30 -6.11 -3.68
CA LEU A 101 -0.27 -5.92 -5.12
C LEU A 101 -0.96 -4.60 -5.52
N ARG A 102 -2.11 -4.28 -4.91
CA ARG A 102 -2.81 -3.01 -5.14
C ARG A 102 -1.94 -1.81 -4.76
N TYR A 103 -1.26 -1.87 -3.61
CA TYR A 103 -0.31 -0.83 -3.24
C TYR A 103 0.87 -0.71 -4.22
N PHE A 104 1.42 -1.83 -4.70
CA PHE A 104 2.48 -1.80 -5.71
C PHE A 104 2.04 -1.12 -7.00
N LEU A 105 0.80 -1.39 -7.44
CA LEU A 105 0.25 -0.87 -8.69
C LEU A 105 -0.16 0.60 -8.58
N PHE A 106 -0.89 0.95 -7.53
CA PHE A 106 -1.67 2.19 -7.48
C PHE A 106 -1.22 3.17 -6.40
N GLY A 107 -0.43 2.70 -5.43
CA GLY A 107 -0.10 3.48 -4.24
C GLY A 107 -1.23 3.45 -3.21
N SER A 108 -1.30 4.50 -2.40
CA SER A 108 -2.35 4.68 -1.38
C SER A 108 -3.76 4.68 -1.98
N GLU A 109 -4.71 4.04 -1.32
CA GLU A 109 -6.12 3.97 -1.75
C GLU A 109 -6.98 5.10 -1.18
N LEU A 110 -6.36 6.20 -0.76
CA LEU A 110 -7.06 7.39 -0.31
C LEU A 110 -7.82 8.07 -1.46
N PRO A 111 -8.95 8.75 -1.17
CA PRO A 111 -9.61 9.59 -2.16
C PRO A 111 -8.65 10.67 -2.70
N ASP A 112 -8.75 10.97 -4.00
CA ASP A 112 -7.88 11.95 -4.67
C ASP A 112 -7.82 13.29 -3.94
N ALA A 113 -8.97 13.80 -3.49
CA ALA A 113 -9.06 15.06 -2.76
C ALA A 113 -8.28 15.02 -1.43
N VAL A 114 -8.23 13.86 -0.76
CA VAL A 114 -7.42 13.69 0.46
C VAL A 114 -5.94 13.71 0.13
N ILE A 115 -5.53 13.05 -0.96
CA ILE A 115 -4.13 13.03 -1.41
C ILE A 115 -3.68 14.46 -1.73
N GLU A 116 -4.45 15.18 -2.56
CA GLU A 116 -4.12 16.55 -2.98
C GLU A 116 -4.04 17.51 -1.78
N GLU A 117 -5.02 17.48 -0.87
CA GLU A 117 -4.99 18.33 0.32
C GLU A 117 -3.83 17.97 1.26
N PHE A 118 -3.51 16.68 1.41
CA PHE A 118 -2.40 16.25 2.25
C PHE A 118 -1.05 16.67 1.65
N GLU A 119 -0.87 16.48 0.34
CA GLU A 119 0.32 16.94 -0.38
C GLU A 119 0.52 18.45 -0.27
N ALA A 120 -0.54 19.23 -0.49
CA ALA A 120 -0.49 20.68 -0.34
C ALA A 120 -0.09 21.09 1.08
N LYS A 121 -0.48 20.30 2.09
CA LYS A 121 -0.14 20.58 3.48
C LYS A 121 1.29 20.21 3.84
N VAL A 122 1.83 19.14 3.27
CA VAL A 122 3.22 18.71 3.47
C VAL A 122 4.18 19.61 2.69
N GLY A 123 3.81 20.08 1.51
CA GLY A 123 4.69 20.86 0.65
C GLY A 123 5.80 19.98 0.06
N ASN A 124 7.04 20.49 0.02
CA ASN A 124 8.19 19.72 -0.46
C ASN A 124 8.65 18.72 0.64
N PRO A 125 8.57 17.40 0.40
CA PRO A 125 8.98 16.36 1.35
C PRO A 125 10.45 16.50 1.81
N GLU A 126 11.34 17.02 0.97
CA GLU A 126 12.76 17.22 1.30
C GLU A 126 12.99 18.31 2.35
N TRP A 127 12.02 19.21 2.54
CA TRP A 127 12.10 20.31 3.51
C TRP A 127 11.42 19.96 4.84
N VAL A 128 10.80 18.78 4.94
CA VAL A 128 10.12 18.34 6.15
C VAL A 128 11.14 18.03 7.24
N SER A 129 11.00 18.74 8.35
CA SER A 129 11.85 18.61 9.53
C SER A 129 11.08 18.00 10.70
N SER A 130 11.77 17.77 11.82
CA SER A 130 11.14 17.23 13.04
C SER A 130 10.04 18.14 13.61
N SER A 131 10.11 19.46 13.41
CA SER A 131 9.07 20.39 13.85
C SER A 131 7.77 20.28 13.05
N ASP A 132 7.84 19.76 11.82
CA ASP A 132 6.67 19.65 10.93
C ASP A 132 5.85 18.39 11.20
N ILE A 133 6.43 17.41 11.90
CA ILE A 133 5.79 16.11 12.21
C ILE A 133 4.44 16.31 12.92
N VAL A 134 4.37 17.18 13.93
CA VAL A 134 3.15 17.41 14.70
C VAL A 134 2.06 18.11 13.85
N PRO A 135 2.37 19.20 13.12
CA PRO A 135 1.44 19.79 12.15
C PRO A 135 0.93 18.81 11.08
N ILE A 136 1.81 18.01 10.48
CA ILE A 136 1.44 17.03 9.45
C ILE A 136 0.52 15.95 10.04
N GLY A 137 0.86 15.41 11.22
CA GLY A 137 0.02 14.44 11.93
C GLY A 137 -1.36 15.02 12.30
N LYS A 138 -1.43 16.31 12.68
CA LYS A 138 -2.72 16.99 12.90
C LYS A 138 -3.53 17.07 11.60
N ALA A 139 -2.93 17.48 10.50
CA ALA A 139 -3.61 17.57 9.21
C ALA A 139 -4.16 16.22 8.74
N ALA A 140 -3.39 15.15 8.90
CA ALA A 140 -3.84 13.78 8.61
C ALA A 140 -5.09 13.40 9.40
N ARG A 141 -5.13 13.71 10.71
CA ARG A 141 -6.34 13.47 11.55
C ARG A 141 -7.53 14.30 11.09
N ASP A 142 -7.30 15.56 10.75
CA ASP A 142 -8.37 16.47 10.34
C ASP A 142 -8.95 16.05 8.97
N LEU A 143 -8.11 15.57 8.05
CA LEU A 143 -8.55 14.95 6.79
C LEU A 143 -9.35 13.67 7.04
N THR A 144 -8.86 12.79 7.92
CA THR A 144 -9.54 11.55 8.29
C THR A 144 -10.97 11.81 8.77
N ARG A 145 -11.17 12.82 9.63
CA ARG A 145 -12.50 13.22 10.11
C ARG A 145 -13.35 13.87 9.03
N ARG A 146 -12.81 14.87 8.32
CA ARG A 146 -13.56 15.64 7.32
C ARG A 146 -14.07 14.76 6.18
N TYR A 147 -13.25 13.82 5.72
CA TYR A 147 -13.60 12.89 4.64
C TYR A 147 -14.26 11.60 5.14
N SER A 148 -14.50 11.46 6.45
CA SER A 148 -15.10 10.28 7.06
C SER A 148 -14.41 8.98 6.60
N LEU A 149 -13.08 9.01 6.58
CA LEU A 149 -12.29 7.84 6.19
C LEU A 149 -12.47 6.72 7.20
N ASP A 150 -12.36 5.47 6.72
CA ASP A 150 -12.38 4.31 7.60
C ASP A 150 -11.25 4.40 8.62
N ILE A 151 -11.60 4.52 9.90
CA ILE A 151 -10.65 4.69 11.00
C ILE A 151 -9.72 3.48 11.16
N ALA A 152 -10.14 2.30 10.68
CA ALA A 152 -9.31 1.09 10.71
C ALA A 152 -8.23 1.11 9.61
N GLY A 153 -8.61 1.44 8.37
CA GLY A 153 -7.70 1.47 7.21
C GLY A 153 -6.92 2.77 7.02
N ALA A 154 -7.49 3.93 7.35
CA ALA A 154 -6.90 5.24 7.10
C ALA A 154 -5.47 5.43 7.62
N PRO A 155 -5.09 4.93 8.82
CA PRO A 155 -3.71 5.02 9.28
C PRO A 155 -2.71 4.35 8.33
N GLU A 156 -3.07 3.20 7.76
CA GLU A 156 -2.21 2.45 6.84
C GLU A 156 -2.14 3.14 5.48
N GLU A 157 -3.26 3.64 4.97
CA GLU A 157 -3.30 4.34 3.68
C GLU A 157 -2.55 5.68 3.72
N LEU A 158 -2.62 6.42 4.83
CA LEU A 158 -1.82 7.64 5.03
C LEU A 158 -0.33 7.34 5.22
N PHE A 159 0.02 6.21 5.84
CA PHE A 159 1.40 5.76 5.92
C PHE A 159 1.98 5.46 4.54
N LYS A 160 1.25 4.69 3.72
CA LYS A 160 1.57 4.40 2.31
C LYS A 160 1.77 5.69 1.52
N LEU A 161 0.87 6.66 1.67
CA LEU A 161 1.00 7.97 0.99
C LEU A 161 2.27 8.71 1.42
N CYS A 162 2.59 8.76 2.72
CA CYS A 162 3.83 9.38 3.20
C CYS A 162 5.08 8.76 2.56
N LEU A 163 5.10 7.43 2.41
CA LEU A 163 6.20 6.72 1.76
C LEU A 163 6.31 7.06 0.27
N ASP A 164 5.18 7.07 -0.44
CA ASP A 164 5.11 7.43 -1.86
C ASP A 164 5.49 8.90 -2.11
N MET A 165 5.25 9.79 -1.14
CA MET A 165 5.72 11.17 -1.14
C MET A 165 7.22 11.30 -0.86
N GLY A 166 7.90 10.25 -0.39
CA GLY A 166 9.31 10.31 -0.03
C GLY A 166 9.59 10.87 1.36
N LEU A 167 8.59 10.91 2.25
CA LEU A 167 8.81 11.26 3.64
C LEU A 167 9.60 10.17 4.36
N SER A 168 10.38 10.56 5.36
CA SER A 168 11.13 9.62 6.19
C SER A 168 10.20 8.65 6.91
N LEU A 169 10.68 7.42 7.15
CA LEU A 169 9.94 6.39 7.87
C LEU A 169 9.45 6.88 9.24
N SER A 170 10.27 7.63 9.97
CA SER A 170 9.90 8.21 11.27
C SER A 170 8.72 9.18 11.18
N THR A 171 8.68 10.00 10.12
CA THR A 171 7.56 10.91 9.85
C THR A 171 6.31 10.12 9.50
N ALA A 172 6.42 9.15 8.58
CA ALA A 172 5.30 8.30 8.17
C ALA A 172 4.69 7.55 9.38
N GLU A 173 5.52 6.97 10.25
CA GLU A 173 5.06 6.32 11.49
C GLU A 173 4.34 7.28 12.43
N SER A 174 4.85 8.50 12.58
CA SER A 174 4.24 9.51 13.45
C SER A 174 2.87 9.94 12.94
N VAL A 175 2.73 10.09 11.62
CA VAL A 175 1.44 10.35 10.96
C VAL A 175 0.47 9.19 11.23
N MET A 176 0.88 7.94 10.98
CA MET A 176 0.06 6.76 11.26
C MET A 176 -0.40 6.73 12.73
N ARG A 177 0.52 6.94 13.68
CA ARG A 177 0.20 6.97 15.13
C ARG A 177 -0.78 8.09 15.48
N SER A 178 -0.65 9.25 14.84
CA SER A 178 -1.58 10.36 15.03
C SER A 178 -2.98 9.98 14.56
N VAL A 179 -3.12 9.39 13.37
CA VAL A 179 -4.41 8.98 12.81
C VAL A 179 -5.08 7.89 13.66
N LYS A 180 -4.31 6.96 14.24
CA LYS A 180 -4.82 5.95 15.19
C LYS A 180 -5.46 6.54 16.47
N GLN A 181 -5.29 7.83 16.75
CA GLN A 181 -5.94 8.52 17.87
C GLN A 181 -7.31 9.11 17.50
N VAL A 182 -7.69 9.08 16.22
CA VAL A 182 -9.05 9.45 15.79
C VAL A 182 -10.02 8.41 16.33
N ARG A 183 -11.12 8.89 16.90
CA ARG A 183 -12.22 8.09 17.44
C ARG A 183 -13.44 8.28 16.55
#